data_AF-A0A1Y2C3H2-F1
#
_entry.id   AF-A0A1Y2C3H2-F1
#
_cell.length_a   1.000
_cell.length_b   1.000
_cell.length_c   1.000
_cell.angle_alpha   90.00
_cell.angle_beta   90.00
_cell.angle_gamma   90.00
#
_symmetry.space_group_name_H-M   'P 1'
#
loop_
_entity.id
_entity.type
_entity.pdbx_description
1 polymer ?
#
loop_
_entity_poly.entity_id
_entity_poly.type
_entity_poly.pdbx_seq_one_letter_code
_entity_poly.pdbx_strand_id
1 'polypeptide(L)'
;MTHPMLFSALTKNDWEKAMADSPNESRNSSETSSGTAAEQLYGPLQISNSREALKSLPSIRGTQAMQYVDDMSDAFLAQSKSSSGKEIRKQVIRLLYSRTKILDACSPIDRLKAIEIMEATKNQFKVHMDHMYAMYGSSAPKIIMGVKFDMGLRMAVIRVVEATTRIIMQQDQLVPLQLYWKSLKKRSTSSHYHRIYRVLLPQTSKRSKRP
;
A
#
# COMPACT_ATOMS: atom_id res chain seq x y z
N MET A 1 -19.17 -22.85 -5.84
CA MET A 1 -19.97 -21.84 -5.11
C MET A 1 -19.02 -20.90 -4.39
N THR A 2 -18.65 -19.80 -5.02
CA THR A 2 -17.77 -18.76 -4.46
C THR A 2 -18.63 -17.71 -3.76
N HIS A 3 -18.48 -17.57 -2.44
CA HIS A 3 -19.13 -16.51 -1.69
C HIS A 3 -18.68 -15.13 -2.20
N PRO A 4 -19.58 -14.24 -2.63
CA PRO A 4 -19.21 -12.84 -2.86
C PRO A 4 -18.79 -12.25 -1.51
N MET A 5 -17.53 -11.81 -1.43
CA MET A 5 -17.02 -11.09 -0.26
C MET A 5 -17.90 -9.87 -0.01
N LEU A 6 -18.55 -9.83 1.16
CA LEU A 6 -19.39 -8.75 1.68
C LEU A 6 -18.56 -7.49 1.98
N PHE A 7 -17.92 -6.91 0.98
CA PHE A 7 -17.65 -5.46 0.97
C PHE A 7 -18.82 -4.84 0.21
N SER A 8 -19.97 -4.76 0.90
CA SER A 8 -21.12 -3.99 0.43
C SER A 8 -20.65 -2.60 -0.02
N ALA A 9 -21.04 -2.23 -1.23
CA ALA A 9 -20.59 -1.05 -1.94
C ALA A 9 -20.70 0.21 -1.08
N LEU A 10 -19.60 0.61 -0.44
CA LEU A 10 -19.41 1.99 -0.01
C LEU A 10 -19.54 2.84 -1.28
N THR A 11 -20.68 3.49 -1.41
CA THR A 11 -20.94 4.40 -2.52
C THR A 11 -20.16 5.68 -2.27
N LYS A 12 -19.95 6.46 -3.33
CA LYS A 12 -19.27 7.75 -3.21
C LYS A 12 -19.94 8.66 -2.16
N ASN A 13 -21.26 8.53 -2.01
CA ASN A 13 -22.03 9.38 -1.10
C ASN A 13 -21.87 8.98 0.37
N ASP A 14 -21.63 7.70 0.66
CA ASP A 14 -21.51 7.21 2.04
C ASP A 14 -20.25 7.75 2.73
N TRP A 15 -19.14 7.90 2.00
CA TRP A 15 -17.91 8.44 2.57
C TRP A 15 -17.94 9.96 2.67
N GLU A 16 -18.53 10.66 1.71
CA GLU A 16 -18.73 12.12 1.78
C GLU A 16 -19.59 12.48 3.00
N LYS A 17 -20.65 11.69 3.23
CA LYS A 17 -21.50 11.83 4.41
C LYS A 17 -20.77 11.51 5.72
N ALA A 18 -20.00 10.41 5.77
CA ALA A 18 -19.20 10.07 6.95
C ALA A 18 -18.14 11.14 7.31
N MET A 19 -17.61 11.85 6.31
CA MET A 19 -16.73 13.00 6.51
C MET A 19 -17.47 14.24 7.01
N ALA A 20 -18.70 14.47 6.52
CA ALA A 20 -19.52 15.61 6.90
C ALA A 20 -20.07 15.49 8.34
N ASP A 21 -20.41 14.27 8.75
CA ASP A 21 -20.99 13.98 10.07
C ASP A 21 -19.93 13.82 11.19
N SER A 22 -18.64 14.08 10.91
CA SER A 22 -17.61 14.08 11.95
C SER A 22 -17.93 15.18 12.96
N PRO A 23 -18.30 14.84 14.22
CA PRO A 23 -18.83 15.79 15.18
C PRO A 23 -17.88 16.96 15.31
N ASN A 24 -18.42 18.15 15.13
CA ASN A 24 -17.73 19.42 15.27
C ASN A 24 -17.35 19.57 16.75
N GLU A 25 -16.29 18.88 17.16
CA GLU A 25 -15.74 18.94 18.51
C GLU A 25 -15.15 20.35 18.67
N SER A 26 -15.99 21.25 19.18
CA SER A 26 -15.69 22.63 19.51
C SER A 26 -14.72 22.67 20.71
N ARG A 27 -13.51 22.17 20.49
CA ARG A 27 -12.36 22.39 21.36
C ARG A 27 -11.67 23.67 20.89
N ASN A 28 -11.76 24.70 21.72
CA ASN A 28 -10.85 25.84 21.73
C ASN A 28 -9.42 25.33 21.96
N SER A 29 -8.75 24.84 20.91
CA SER A 29 -7.32 24.57 20.92
C SER A 29 -6.63 25.61 20.02
N SER A 30 -6.18 26.67 20.67
CA SER A 30 -5.27 27.69 20.17
C SER A 30 -3.87 27.10 19.91
N GLU A 31 -3.78 26.13 19.02
CA GLU A 31 -2.52 25.60 18.50
C GLU A 31 -2.61 25.56 16.98
N THR A 32 -2.56 26.76 16.38
CA THR A 32 -2.16 26.92 15.00
C THR A 32 -0.64 26.69 14.91
N SER A 33 -0.20 25.44 15.07
CA SER A 33 1.05 25.03 14.44
C SER A 33 0.78 25.03 12.95
N SER A 34 0.95 26.20 12.34
CA SER A 34 0.89 26.39 10.89
C SER A 34 2.03 25.58 10.27
N GLY A 35 1.83 24.28 10.12
CA GLY A 35 2.79 23.40 9.48
C GLY A 35 2.99 23.86 8.05
N THR A 36 4.25 24.07 7.66
CA THR A 36 4.63 24.40 6.28
C THR A 36 4.13 23.29 5.36
N ALA A 37 3.60 23.62 4.18
CA ALA A 37 3.15 22.60 3.23
C ALA A 37 4.33 21.76 2.72
N ALA A 38 4.11 20.48 2.43
CA ALA A 38 5.18 19.59 1.96
C ALA A 38 5.80 20.10 0.64
N GLU A 39 4.98 20.67 -0.25
CA GLU A 39 5.45 21.25 -1.51
C GLU A 39 6.39 22.44 -1.31
N GLN A 40 6.21 23.23 -0.25
CA GLN A 40 7.12 24.34 0.07
C GLN A 40 8.47 23.83 0.62
N LEU A 41 8.48 22.68 1.31
CA LEU A 41 9.68 22.10 1.91
C LEU A 41 10.51 21.28 0.91
N TYR A 42 9.85 20.52 0.03
CA TYR A 42 10.51 19.53 -0.83
C TYR A 42 10.33 19.79 -2.33
N GLY A 43 9.55 20.82 -2.69
CA GLY A 43 9.27 21.19 -4.08
C GLY A 43 8.01 20.53 -4.66
N PRO A 44 7.71 20.82 -5.94
CA PRO A 44 6.50 20.34 -6.61
C PRO A 44 6.55 18.84 -6.90
N LEU A 45 5.45 18.15 -6.62
CA LEU A 45 5.28 16.73 -6.91
C LEU A 45 5.05 16.47 -8.41
N GLN A 46 5.89 15.62 -8.99
CA GLN A 46 5.82 15.25 -10.41
C GLN A 46 5.20 13.87 -10.60
N ILE A 47 3.86 13.80 -10.57
CA ILE A 47 3.13 12.53 -10.56
C ILE A 47 2.61 12.08 -11.93
N SER A 48 2.82 12.88 -12.98
CA SER A 48 2.34 12.62 -14.35
C SER A 48 2.76 11.24 -14.85
N ASN A 49 4.03 10.88 -14.65
CA ASN A 49 4.59 9.60 -15.10
C ASN A 49 3.86 8.41 -14.46
N SER A 50 3.55 8.48 -13.16
CA SER A 50 2.84 7.41 -12.45
C SER A 50 1.38 7.33 -12.87
N ARG A 51 0.74 8.48 -13.10
CA ARG A 51 -0.64 8.57 -13.60
C ARG A 51 -0.75 7.92 -14.97
N GLU A 52 0.16 8.23 -15.89
CA GLU A 52 0.21 7.65 -17.24
C GLU A 52 0.52 6.14 -17.20
N ALA A 53 1.48 5.72 -16.37
CA ALA A 53 1.81 4.31 -16.18
C ALA A 53 0.59 3.49 -15.72
N LEU A 54 -0.16 3.97 -14.73
CA LEU A 54 -1.39 3.31 -14.30
C LEU A 54 -2.45 3.29 -15.40
N LYS A 55 -2.65 4.40 -16.11
CA LYS A 55 -3.62 4.48 -17.24
C LYS A 55 -3.23 3.62 -18.44
N SER A 56 -1.96 3.25 -18.58
CA SER A 56 -1.48 2.35 -19.62
C SER A 56 -1.87 0.88 -19.40
N LEU A 57 -2.32 0.52 -18.19
CA LEU A 57 -2.71 -0.86 -17.88
C LEU A 57 -3.98 -1.24 -18.66
N PRO A 58 -3.98 -2.38 -19.40
CA PRO A 58 -5.10 -2.77 -20.24
C PRO A 58 -6.43 -2.90 -19.50
N SER A 59 -6.44 -3.47 -18.29
CA SER A 59 -7.67 -3.63 -17.49
C SER A 59 -8.25 -2.32 -16.94
N ILE A 60 -7.47 -1.25 -16.88
CA ILE A 60 -7.94 0.07 -16.44
C ILE A 60 -8.44 0.90 -17.63
N ARG A 61 -7.77 0.79 -18.78
CA ARG A 61 -8.06 1.58 -19.97
C ARG A 61 -9.52 1.42 -20.41
N GLY A 62 -10.22 2.55 -20.59
CA GLY A 62 -11.60 2.58 -21.07
C GLY A 62 -12.67 2.22 -20.03
N THR A 63 -12.28 2.05 -18.77
CA THR A 63 -13.21 1.79 -17.66
C THR A 63 -13.37 3.03 -16.76
N GLN A 64 -14.38 3.02 -15.89
CA GLN A 64 -14.55 4.04 -14.83
C GLN A 64 -13.32 4.12 -13.89
N ALA A 65 -12.47 3.09 -13.86
CA ALA A 65 -11.27 3.08 -13.04
C ALA A 65 -10.23 4.13 -13.45
N MET A 66 -10.26 4.63 -14.69
CA MET A 66 -9.41 5.75 -15.09
C MET A 66 -9.66 7.01 -14.25
N GLN A 67 -10.92 7.28 -13.89
CA GLN A 67 -11.26 8.42 -13.04
C GLN A 67 -10.67 8.27 -11.64
N TYR A 68 -10.64 7.05 -11.09
CA TYR A 68 -10.01 6.81 -9.79
C TYR A 68 -8.49 6.99 -9.83
N VAL A 69 -7.83 6.72 -10.97
CA VAL A 69 -6.40 7.04 -11.15
C VAL A 69 -6.17 8.55 -11.08
N ASP A 70 -7.03 9.35 -11.71
CA ASP A 70 -6.96 10.82 -11.62
C ASP A 70 -7.28 11.31 -10.20
N ASP A 71 -8.33 10.78 -9.56
CA ASP A 71 -8.70 11.15 -8.19
C ASP A 71 -7.58 10.82 -7.19
N MET A 72 -6.93 9.66 -7.33
CA MET A 72 -5.79 9.27 -6.49
C MET A 72 -4.62 10.23 -6.67
N SER A 73 -4.33 10.57 -7.93
CA SER A 73 -3.28 11.49 -8.31
C SER A 73 -3.53 12.92 -7.78
N ASP A 74 -4.75 13.42 -7.96
CA ASP A 74 -5.15 14.75 -7.50
C ASP A 74 -5.20 14.84 -5.99
N ALA A 75 -5.65 13.78 -5.30
CA ALA A 75 -5.59 13.71 -3.84
C ALA A 75 -4.15 13.79 -3.34
N PHE A 76 -3.21 13.14 -4.03
CA PHE A 76 -1.80 13.17 -3.68
C PHE A 76 -1.19 14.57 -3.83
N LEU A 77 -1.49 15.25 -4.94
CA LEU A 77 -1.09 16.65 -5.16
C LEU A 77 -1.74 17.59 -4.14
N ALA A 78 -3.05 17.48 -3.93
CA ALA A 78 -3.78 18.34 -2.99
C ALA A 78 -3.23 18.20 -1.56
N GLN A 79 -2.90 16.98 -1.15
CA GLN A 79 -2.29 16.70 0.14
C GLN A 79 -0.94 17.40 0.29
N SER A 80 -0.10 17.44 -0.74
CA SER A 80 1.22 18.07 -0.64
C SER A 80 1.17 19.59 -0.54
N LYS A 81 0.13 20.21 -1.10
CA LYS A 81 -0.10 21.67 -1.02
C LYS A 81 -0.74 22.08 0.30
N SER A 82 -1.27 21.13 1.07
CA SER A 82 -2.03 21.40 2.28
C SER A 82 -1.11 21.53 3.49
N SER A 83 -1.32 22.60 4.27
CA SER A 83 -0.75 22.80 5.61
C SER A 83 -1.68 22.31 6.73
N SER A 84 -2.99 22.25 6.45
CA SER A 84 -4.00 21.84 7.41
C SER A 84 -4.01 20.31 7.59
N GLY A 85 -3.80 19.85 8.82
CA GLY A 85 -3.91 18.43 9.17
C GLY A 85 -5.28 17.84 8.81
N LYS A 86 -6.37 18.60 8.99
CA LYS A 86 -7.73 18.15 8.62
C LYS A 86 -7.83 17.87 7.11
N GLU A 87 -7.29 18.77 6.29
CA GLU A 87 -7.33 18.62 4.84
C GLU A 87 -6.42 17.48 4.37
N ILE A 88 -5.21 17.35 4.95
CA ILE A 88 -4.31 16.21 4.72
C ILE A 88 -5.04 14.89 5.00
N ARG A 89 -5.75 14.78 6.13
CA ARG A 89 -6.53 13.57 6.47
C ARG A 89 -7.59 13.25 5.43
N LYS A 90 -8.35 14.26 5.01
CA LYS A 90 -9.38 14.11 3.98
C LYS A 90 -8.80 13.59 2.67
N GLN A 91 -7.67 14.17 2.22
CA GLN A 91 -7.00 13.73 1.00
C GLN A 91 -6.39 12.33 1.14
N VAL A 92 -5.85 11.95 2.30
CA VAL A 92 -5.38 10.59 2.56
C VAL A 92 -6.50 9.58 2.39
N ILE A 93 -7.67 9.81 2.99
CA ILE A 93 -8.80 8.90 2.88
C ILE A 93 -9.27 8.78 1.42
N ARG A 94 -9.34 9.90 0.68
CA ARG A 94 -9.65 9.89 -0.75
C ARG A 94 -8.63 9.07 -1.54
N LEU A 95 -7.34 9.22 -1.24
CA LEU A 95 -6.26 8.42 -1.85
C LEU A 95 -6.47 6.92 -1.59
N LEU A 96 -6.80 6.53 -0.34
CA LEU A 96 -7.03 5.13 0.00
C LEU A 96 -8.24 4.54 -0.73
N TYR A 97 -9.34 5.30 -0.78
CA TYR A 97 -10.54 4.91 -1.49
C TYR A 97 -10.28 4.74 -2.99
N SER A 98 -9.61 5.70 -3.63
CA SER A 98 -9.26 5.57 -5.05
C SER A 98 -8.33 4.39 -5.30
N ARG A 99 -7.35 4.15 -4.42
CA ARG A 99 -6.45 2.98 -4.50
C ARG A 99 -7.23 1.67 -4.52
N THR A 100 -8.19 1.48 -3.60
CA THR A 100 -8.97 0.23 -3.55
C THR A 100 -9.80 0.06 -4.82
N LYS A 101 -10.48 1.11 -5.29
CA LYS A 101 -11.26 1.05 -6.53
C LYS A 101 -10.43 0.73 -7.77
N ILE A 102 -9.21 1.25 -7.86
CA ILE A 102 -8.28 0.89 -8.95
C ILE A 102 -7.96 -0.62 -8.88
N LEU A 103 -7.59 -1.14 -7.71
CA LEU A 103 -7.20 -2.54 -7.55
C LEU A 103 -8.37 -3.53 -7.77
N ASP A 104 -9.59 -3.12 -7.41
CA ASP A 104 -10.80 -3.91 -7.64
C ASP A 104 -11.12 -4.04 -9.14
N ALA A 105 -10.84 -3.00 -9.93
CA ALA A 105 -11.07 -3.00 -11.38
C ALA A 105 -9.97 -3.74 -12.17
N CYS A 106 -8.77 -3.90 -11.60
CA CYS A 106 -7.67 -4.56 -12.29
C CYS A 106 -7.88 -6.07 -12.47
N SER A 107 -7.41 -6.62 -13.60
CA SER A 107 -7.17 -8.05 -13.74
C SER A 107 -6.11 -8.52 -12.72
N PRO A 108 -6.05 -9.82 -12.35
CA PRO A 108 -5.05 -10.29 -11.37
C PRO A 108 -3.60 -9.97 -11.74
N ILE A 109 -3.27 -10.01 -13.04
CA ILE A 109 -1.92 -9.70 -13.55
C ILE A 109 -1.66 -8.18 -13.47
N ASP A 110 -2.60 -7.36 -13.92
CA ASP A 110 -2.44 -5.90 -13.90
C ASP A 110 -2.52 -5.34 -12.47
N ARG A 111 -3.21 -6.02 -11.56
CA ARG A 111 -3.25 -5.65 -10.13
C ARG A 111 -1.85 -5.66 -9.53
N LEU A 112 -1.02 -6.65 -9.86
CA LEU A 112 0.37 -6.71 -9.41
C LEU A 112 1.17 -5.54 -9.96
N LYS A 113 1.06 -5.27 -11.27
CA LYS A 113 1.73 -4.11 -11.90
C LYS A 113 1.27 -2.77 -11.32
N ALA A 114 -0.02 -2.62 -11.05
CA ALA A 114 -0.57 -1.42 -10.42
C ALA A 114 0.03 -1.21 -9.01
N ILE A 115 0.14 -2.27 -8.22
CA ILE A 115 0.80 -2.22 -6.90
C ILE A 115 2.27 -1.82 -7.05
N GLU A 116 3.00 -2.42 -8.00
CA GLU A 116 4.41 -2.07 -8.26
C GLU A 116 4.57 -0.59 -8.62
N ILE A 117 3.72 -0.06 -9.51
CA ILE A 117 3.73 1.36 -9.88
C ILE A 117 3.44 2.23 -8.65
N MET A 118 2.40 1.92 -7.87
CA MET A 118 2.03 2.69 -6.68
C MET A 118 3.15 2.69 -5.61
N GLU A 119 3.79 1.56 -5.37
CA GLU A 119 4.90 1.47 -4.40
C GLU A 119 6.16 2.18 -4.94
N ALA A 120 6.42 2.13 -6.24
CA ALA A 120 7.50 2.90 -6.86
C ALA A 120 7.26 4.41 -6.68
N THR A 121 6.04 4.90 -6.95
CA THR A 121 5.64 6.30 -6.70
C THR A 121 5.81 6.68 -5.23
N LYS A 122 5.35 5.84 -4.30
CA LYS A 122 5.48 6.08 -2.86
C LYS A 122 6.95 6.20 -2.43
N ASN A 123 7.82 5.35 -2.95
CA ASN A 123 9.26 5.38 -2.65
C ASN A 123 9.93 6.62 -3.27
N GLN A 124 9.54 6.99 -4.49
CA GLN A 124 10.04 8.20 -5.16
C GLN A 124 9.71 9.46 -4.35
N PHE A 125 8.50 9.53 -3.78
CA PHE A 125 8.04 10.66 -2.99
C PHE A 125 8.03 10.40 -1.49
N LYS A 126 8.98 9.58 -1.01
CA LYS A 126 9.04 9.16 0.40
C LYS A 126 9.05 10.35 1.37
N VAL A 127 9.77 11.42 1.06
CA VAL A 127 9.85 12.61 1.92
C VAL A 127 8.50 13.31 2.09
N HIS A 128 7.69 13.37 1.03
CA HIS A 128 6.32 13.92 1.11
C HIS A 128 5.40 12.99 1.91
N MET A 129 5.55 11.67 1.74
CA MET A 129 4.81 10.67 2.53
C MET A 129 5.15 10.75 4.02
N ASP A 130 6.44 10.87 4.36
CA ASP A 130 6.89 11.00 5.75
C ASP A 130 6.31 12.28 6.38
N HIS A 131 6.32 13.39 5.66
CA HIS A 131 5.69 14.65 6.09
C HIS A 131 4.18 14.49 6.32
N MET A 132 3.49 13.85 5.38
CA MET A 132 2.08 13.51 5.51
C MET A 132 1.80 12.71 6.79
N TYR A 133 2.61 11.67 7.05
CA TYR A 133 2.46 10.84 8.24
C TYR A 133 2.80 11.58 9.53
N ALA A 134 3.78 12.49 9.51
CA ALA A 134 4.10 13.32 10.67
C ALA A 134 2.91 14.23 11.02
N MET A 135 2.33 14.90 10.03
CA MET A 135 1.15 15.77 10.21
C MET A 135 -0.10 14.99 10.64
N TYR A 136 -0.25 13.76 10.13
CA TYR A 136 -1.33 12.85 10.52
C TYR A 136 -1.16 12.32 11.95
N GLY A 137 0.05 11.89 12.30
CA GLY A 137 0.37 11.23 13.57
C GLY A 137 0.26 12.14 14.78
N SER A 138 0.52 13.44 14.63
CA SER A 138 0.39 14.41 15.73
C SER A 138 -1.07 14.71 16.11
N SER A 139 -2.05 14.37 15.26
CA SER A 139 -3.43 14.82 15.43
C SER A 139 -4.49 13.72 15.30
N ALA A 140 -4.10 12.47 15.04
CA ALA A 140 -5.04 11.35 14.87
C ALA A 140 -5.31 10.60 16.19
N PRO A 141 -6.58 10.22 16.47
CA PRO A 141 -6.89 9.28 17.54
C PRO A 141 -6.15 7.95 17.29
N LYS A 142 -5.39 7.48 18.29
CA LYS A 142 -4.57 6.25 18.24
C LYS A 142 -5.33 4.99 17.75
N ILE A 143 -6.66 5.02 17.78
CA ILE A 143 -7.55 3.90 17.43
C ILE A 143 -7.51 3.56 15.94
N ILE A 144 -7.33 4.54 15.03
CA ILE A 144 -7.34 4.28 13.57
C ILE A 144 -5.96 3.81 13.07
N MET A 145 -4.88 4.02 13.83
CA MET A 145 -3.51 3.66 13.44
C MET A 145 -3.10 2.21 13.77
N GLY A 146 -4.01 1.39 14.31
CA GLY A 146 -3.76 -0.04 14.56
C GLY A 146 -3.69 -0.88 13.28
N VAL A 147 -4.18 -0.37 12.15
CA VAL A 147 -3.99 -1.03 10.86
C VAL A 147 -2.64 -0.60 10.34
N LYS A 148 -1.63 -1.44 10.57
CA LYS A 148 -0.28 -1.39 9.97
C LYS A 148 -0.42 -1.30 8.44
N PHE A 149 -0.65 -0.09 7.94
CA PHE A 149 -1.05 0.20 6.56
C PHE A 149 0.00 -0.25 5.54
N ASP A 150 1.25 -0.44 5.97
CA ASP A 150 2.35 -0.89 5.12
C ASP A 150 2.79 -2.34 5.39
N MET A 151 2.47 -2.89 6.58
CA MET A 151 2.95 -4.22 6.97
C MET A 151 1.93 -5.31 6.64
N GLY A 152 0.62 -5.02 6.74
CA GLY A 152 -0.43 -6.00 6.46
C GLY A 152 -0.43 -6.45 5.00
N LEU A 153 -0.35 -5.50 4.06
CA LEU A 153 -0.35 -5.80 2.62
C LEU A 153 0.96 -6.45 2.18
N ARG A 154 2.12 -5.97 2.68
CA ARG A 154 3.42 -6.63 2.45
C ARG A 154 3.43 -8.06 2.98
N MET A 155 2.91 -8.29 4.19
CA MET A 155 2.82 -9.64 4.77
C MET A 155 1.78 -10.50 4.06
N ALA A 156 0.69 -9.92 3.56
CA ALA A 156 -0.30 -10.66 2.77
C ALA A 156 0.30 -11.09 1.42
N VAL A 157 1.03 -10.21 0.73
CA VAL A 157 1.74 -10.54 -0.51
C VAL A 157 2.81 -11.60 -0.26
N ILE A 158 3.62 -11.46 0.80
CA ILE A 158 4.59 -12.49 1.20
C ILE A 158 3.88 -13.83 1.45
N ARG A 159 2.77 -13.84 2.21
CA ARG A 159 2.02 -15.07 2.49
C ARG A 159 1.38 -15.68 1.25
N VAL A 160 0.89 -14.88 0.32
CA VAL A 160 0.35 -15.36 -0.96
C VAL A 160 1.47 -15.95 -1.80
N VAL A 161 2.61 -15.27 -1.95
CA VAL A 161 3.78 -15.78 -2.66
C VAL A 161 4.28 -17.09 -2.03
N GLU A 162 4.37 -17.16 -0.70
CA GLU A 162 4.72 -18.38 0.02
C GLU A 162 3.71 -19.51 -0.21
N ALA A 163 2.41 -19.21 -0.16
CA ALA A 163 1.36 -20.20 -0.39
C ALA A 163 1.40 -20.73 -1.83
N THR A 164 1.54 -19.87 -2.83
CA THR A 164 1.66 -20.28 -4.24
C THR A 164 2.94 -21.09 -4.45
N THR A 165 4.04 -20.71 -3.83
CA THR A 165 5.30 -21.48 -3.89
C THR A 165 5.12 -22.88 -3.28
N ARG A 166 4.39 -23.01 -2.16
CA ARG A 166 4.07 -24.32 -1.55
C ARG A 166 3.20 -25.19 -2.44
N ILE A 167 2.17 -24.62 -3.08
CA ILE A 167 1.30 -25.34 -4.01
C ILE A 167 2.11 -25.84 -5.22
N ILE A 168 2.98 -25.00 -5.78
CA ILE A 168 3.85 -25.37 -6.90
C ILE A 168 4.87 -26.46 -6.47
N MET A 169 5.39 -26.40 -5.25
CA MET A 169 6.31 -27.41 -4.73
C MET A 169 5.63 -28.75 -4.39
N GLN A 170 4.32 -28.77 -4.08
CA GLN A 170 3.57 -30.00 -3.84
C GLN A 170 3.18 -30.76 -5.11
N GLN A 171 3.24 -30.12 -6.29
CA GLN A 171 2.89 -30.78 -7.55
C GLN A 171 3.99 -31.70 -8.13
N ASP A 172 5.11 -31.91 -7.44
CA ASP A 172 6.20 -32.88 -7.77
C ASP A 172 6.76 -32.86 -9.21
N GLN A 173 6.38 -31.88 -10.02
CA GLN A 173 6.66 -31.84 -11.46
C GLN A 173 7.68 -30.78 -11.88
N LEU A 174 8.40 -30.10 -10.96
CA LEU A 174 9.34 -29.04 -11.38
C LEU A 174 10.63 -28.95 -10.55
N VAL A 175 11.56 -29.88 -10.81
CA VAL A 175 13.00 -29.77 -10.50
C VAL A 175 13.65 -28.44 -10.98
N PRO A 176 13.23 -27.76 -12.08
CA PRO A 176 13.89 -26.54 -12.55
C PRO A 176 13.79 -25.31 -11.63
N LEU A 177 12.75 -25.21 -10.79
CA LEU A 177 12.52 -24.01 -9.96
C LEU A 177 13.50 -23.88 -8.78
N GLN A 178 14.05 -24.99 -8.29
CA GLN A 178 15.03 -24.94 -7.20
C GLN A 178 16.34 -24.24 -7.60
N LEU A 179 16.73 -24.31 -8.87
CA LEU A 179 17.93 -23.64 -9.39
C LEU A 179 17.70 -22.13 -9.56
N TYR A 180 16.50 -21.72 -9.97
CA TYR A 180 16.12 -20.30 -10.09
C TYR A 180 16.14 -19.59 -8.74
N TRP A 181 15.61 -20.23 -7.69
CA TRP A 181 15.63 -19.68 -6.32
C TRP A 181 17.04 -19.60 -5.71
N LYS A 182 17.93 -20.55 -6.03
CA LYS A 182 19.35 -20.47 -5.63
C LYS A 182 20.06 -19.29 -6.31
N SER A 183 19.70 -18.96 -7.55
CA SER A 183 20.23 -17.80 -8.28
C SER A 183 19.76 -16.46 -7.68
N LEU A 184 18.47 -16.37 -7.31
CA LEU A 184 17.91 -15.18 -6.65
C LEU A 184 18.52 -14.91 -5.27
N LYS A 185 18.76 -15.96 -4.46
CA LYS A 185 19.48 -15.83 -3.18
C LYS A 185 20.88 -15.26 -3.32
N LYS A 186 21.56 -15.53 -4.45
CA LYS A 186 22.93 -15.07 -4.70
C LYS A 186 23.00 -13.59 -5.09
N ARG A 187 21.89 -12.99 -5.54
CA ARG A 187 21.82 -11.57 -5.96
C ARG A 187 21.30 -10.62 -4.87
N SER A 188 20.74 -11.13 -3.77
CA SER A 188 20.23 -10.31 -2.66
C SER A 188 21.29 -10.15 -1.55
N THR A 189 22.21 -9.20 -1.71
CA THR A 189 23.25 -8.86 -0.71
C THR A 189 22.75 -7.92 0.40
N SER A 190 21.45 -7.68 0.51
CA SER A 190 20.92 -6.79 1.56
C SER A 190 20.86 -7.50 2.92
N SER A 191 21.76 -7.09 3.81
CA SER A 191 21.98 -7.56 5.19
C SER A 191 20.70 -7.67 6.04
N HIS A 192 19.63 -6.93 5.70
CA HIS A 192 18.37 -6.95 6.43
C HIS A 192 17.60 -8.28 6.35
N TYR A 193 17.86 -9.12 5.34
CA TYR A 193 17.14 -10.38 5.19
C TYR A 193 17.68 -11.50 6.09
N HIS A 194 18.95 -11.46 6.49
CA HIS A 194 19.57 -12.59 7.19
C HIS A 194 19.03 -12.84 8.60
N ARG A 195 18.47 -11.82 9.27
CA ARG A 195 17.99 -11.94 10.66
C ARG A 195 16.61 -12.61 10.77
N ILE A 196 15.77 -12.49 9.74
CA ILE A 196 14.42 -13.07 9.73
C ILE A 196 14.48 -14.58 9.42
N TYR A 197 15.44 -15.03 8.59
CA TYR A 197 15.54 -16.44 8.21
C TYR A 197 16.14 -17.36 9.28
N ARG A 198 16.80 -16.84 10.32
CA ARG A 198 17.42 -17.68 11.38
C ARG A 198 16.40 -18.25 12.37
N VAL A 199 15.19 -17.69 12.44
CA VAL A 199 14.14 -18.10 13.39
C VAL A 199 13.18 -19.13 12.80
N LEU A 200 13.20 -19.37 11.48
CA LEU A 200 12.14 -20.11 10.77
C LEU A 200 12.59 -21.43 10.10
N LEU A 201 13.82 -21.88 10.29
CA LEU A 201 14.21 -23.23 9.87
C LEU A 201 13.97 -24.22 11.02
N PRO A 202 13.18 -25.29 10.80
CA PRO A 202 13.10 -26.39 11.75
C PRO A 202 14.51 -26.94 11.94
N GLN A 203 14.98 -26.97 13.18
CA GLN A 203 16.20 -27.70 13.54
C GLN A 203 15.94 -29.17 13.19
N THR A 204 16.44 -29.64 12.06
CA THR A 204 16.41 -31.06 11.71
C THR A 204 17.29 -31.77 12.72
N SER A 205 16.66 -32.28 13.78
CA SER A 205 17.25 -33.15 14.77
C SER A 205 17.92 -34.31 14.05
N LYS A 206 19.25 -34.32 14.04
CA LYS A 206 20.04 -35.47 13.59
C LYS A 206 19.83 -36.58 14.61
N ARG A 207 18.86 -37.46 14.34
CA ARG A 207 18.64 -38.70 15.09
C ARG A 207 19.84 -39.61 14.88
N SER A 208 20.77 -39.55 15.84
CA SER A 208 21.92 -40.46 15.95
C SER A 208 21.38 -41.89 16.13
N LYS A 209 21.58 -42.74 15.14
CA LYS A 209 21.49 -44.19 15.31
C LYS A 209 22.78 -44.62 16.00
N ARG A 210 22.71 -44.98 17.28
CA ARG A 210 23.77 -45.77 17.91
C ARG A 210 23.57 -47.25 17.55
N PRO A 211 24.65 -47.98 17.26
CA PRO A 211 24.63 -49.44 17.10
C PRO A 211 24.29 -50.15 18.40
#